data_AF-A0A8I1GEX4-F1
#
_entry.id   AF-A0A8I1GEX4-F1
#
_cell.length_a   1.000
_cell.length_b   1.000
_cell.length_c   1.000
_cell.angle_alpha   90.00
_cell.angle_beta   90.00
_cell.angle_gamma   90.00
#
_symmetry.space_group_name_H-M   'P 1'
#
loop_
_entity.id
_entity.type
_entity.pdbx_description
1 polymer ?
#
loop_
_entity_poly.entity_id
_entity_poly.type
_entity_poly.pdbx_seq_one_letter_code
_entity_poly.pdbx_strand_id
1 'polypeptide(L)'
;MTVTVDLQGNWKDFAETLPPLAEGIGTVTVDGTPGALIRTEVGKRTVYAQLVGDQVTELDGRTIAGEMKRGKPLSKPKRITSQKVGLDTESLEIAIRLGAGNVSEGVRVALKMAAQKK
;
A
#
# COMPACT_ATOMS: atom_id res chain seq x y z
N MET A 1 -14.44 8.50 -12.36
CA MET A 1 -13.75 8.96 -11.14
C MET A 1 -12.26 8.72 -11.31
N THR A 2 -11.56 9.74 -11.77
CA THR A 2 -10.11 9.79 -11.87
C THR A 2 -9.59 10.39 -10.58
N VAL A 3 -8.75 9.65 -9.86
CA VAL A 3 -8.17 10.10 -8.59
C VAL A 3 -6.66 10.10 -8.73
N THR A 4 -6.02 11.17 -8.30
CA THR A 4 -4.56 11.30 -8.27
C THR A 4 -4.14 11.75 -6.90
N VAL A 5 -3.15 11.08 -6.32
CA VAL A 5 -2.67 11.36 -4.95
C VAL A 5 -1.22 11.82 -5.02
N ASP A 6 -0.92 12.93 -4.35
CA ASP A 6 0.43 13.41 -4.13
C ASP A 6 0.72 13.51 -2.62
N LEU A 7 1.57 12.61 -2.13
CA LEU A 7 1.97 12.51 -0.73
C LEU A 7 3.02 13.54 -0.32
N GLN A 8 3.64 14.22 -1.28
CA GLN A 8 4.58 15.31 -1.02
C GLN A 8 3.89 16.68 -1.07
N GLY A 9 2.68 16.73 -1.62
CA GLY A 9 1.87 17.93 -1.69
C GLY A 9 1.55 18.48 -0.29
N ASN A 10 1.64 19.80 -0.14
CA ASN A 10 1.33 20.46 1.11
C ASN A 10 -0.19 20.58 1.28
N TRP A 11 -0.76 19.76 2.16
CA TRP A 11 -2.19 19.80 2.44
C TRP A 11 -2.67 21.15 3.00
N LYS A 12 -1.76 21.93 3.63
CA LYS A 12 -2.07 23.26 4.17
C LYS A 12 -2.44 24.28 3.11
N ASP A 13 -2.12 24.03 1.85
CA ASP A 13 -2.49 24.91 0.74
C ASP A 13 -4.00 24.86 0.45
N PHE A 14 -4.69 23.81 0.91
CA PHE A 14 -6.11 23.56 0.64
C PHE A 14 -6.99 23.58 1.90
N ALA A 15 -6.38 23.56 3.09
CA ALA A 15 -7.08 23.56 4.36
C ALA A 15 -6.26 24.28 5.44
N GLU A 16 -6.86 25.29 6.06
CA GLU A 16 -6.25 26.06 7.14
C GLU A 16 -6.25 25.29 8.47
N THR A 17 -7.25 24.44 8.68
CA THR A 17 -7.40 23.57 9.85
C THR A 17 -7.82 22.17 9.44
N LEU A 18 -7.40 21.16 10.22
CA LEU A 18 -7.81 19.77 10.05
C LEU A 18 -8.94 19.45 11.04
N PRO A 19 -9.94 18.64 10.64
CA PRO A 19 -10.94 18.14 11.56
C PRO A 19 -10.30 17.37 12.74
N PRO A 20 -10.95 17.35 13.92
CA PRO A 20 -10.47 16.57 15.06
C PRO A 20 -10.26 15.10 14.66
N LEU A 21 -9.11 14.52 15.05
CA LEU A 21 -8.71 13.14 14.73
C LEU A 21 -8.35 12.89 13.25
N ALA A 22 -8.32 13.93 12.40
CA ALA A 22 -7.83 13.83 11.03
C ALA A 22 -6.33 14.15 10.94
N GLU A 23 -5.63 13.35 10.15
CA GLU A 23 -4.21 13.53 9.82
C GLU A 23 -4.10 13.92 8.34
N GLY A 24 -3.45 15.05 8.05
CA GLY A 24 -3.15 15.47 6.69
C GLY A 24 -1.98 14.64 6.12
N ILE A 25 -2.23 13.89 5.06
CA ILE A 25 -1.23 12.99 4.46
C ILE A 25 -0.61 13.59 3.18
N GLY A 26 -1.31 14.53 2.53
CA GLY A 26 -0.83 15.14 1.30
C GLY A 26 -1.97 15.83 0.55
N THR A 27 -1.92 15.83 -0.77
CA THR A 27 -2.96 16.39 -1.63
C THR A 27 -3.58 15.31 -2.51
N VAL A 28 -4.82 15.52 -2.93
CA VAL A 28 -5.56 14.64 -3.81
C VAL A 28 -6.29 15.47 -4.85
N THR A 29 -6.31 14.98 -6.09
CA THR A 29 -7.14 15.54 -7.17
C THR A 29 -8.18 14.51 -7.57
N VAL A 30 -9.46 14.86 -7.44
CA VAL A 30 -10.60 13.99 -7.78
C VAL A 30 -11.35 14.64 -8.92
N ASP A 31 -11.42 13.94 -10.06
CA ASP A 31 -12.07 14.42 -11.29
C ASP A 31 -11.66 15.86 -11.68
N GLY A 32 -10.39 16.21 -11.45
CA GLY A 32 -9.82 17.54 -11.75
C GLY A 32 -9.93 18.57 -10.62
N THR A 33 -10.56 18.24 -9.50
CA THR A 33 -10.67 19.12 -8.33
C THR A 33 -9.57 18.79 -7.30
N PRO A 34 -8.58 19.67 -7.10
CA PRO A 34 -7.54 19.47 -6.09
C PRO A 34 -8.04 19.78 -4.68
N GLY A 35 -7.50 19.07 -3.69
CA GLY A 35 -7.78 19.29 -2.27
C GLY A 35 -6.76 18.62 -1.36
N ALA A 36 -6.88 18.86 -0.07
CA ALA A 36 -6.10 18.18 0.95
C ALA A 36 -6.58 16.73 1.10
N LEU A 37 -5.64 15.79 1.12
CA LEU A 37 -5.90 14.40 1.46
C LEU A 37 -5.76 14.23 2.97
N ILE A 38 -6.89 13.94 3.62
CA ILE A 38 -6.94 13.66 5.05
C ILE A 38 -7.27 12.19 5.30
N ARG A 39 -6.72 11.65 6.38
CA ARG A 39 -7.05 10.33 6.91
C ARG A 39 -7.58 10.46 8.32
N THR A 40 -8.65 9.74 8.59
CA THR A 40 -9.24 9.65 9.93
C THR A 40 -9.37 8.19 10.31
N GLU A 41 -9.04 7.87 11.56
CA GLU A 41 -9.26 6.55 12.13
C GLU A 41 -10.60 6.52 12.88
N VAL A 42 -11.53 5.70 12.39
CA VAL A 42 -12.84 5.48 13.03
C VAL A 42 -12.87 4.05 13.56
N GLY A 43 -12.53 3.89 14.84
CA GLY A 43 -12.40 2.58 15.48
C GLY A 43 -11.25 1.75 14.91
N LYS A 44 -11.55 0.71 14.13
CA LYS A 44 -10.55 -0.12 13.41
C LYS A 44 -10.49 0.17 11.91
N ARG A 45 -11.22 1.18 11.42
CA ARG A 45 -11.34 1.51 10.00
C ARG A 45 -10.60 2.81 9.70
N THR A 46 -9.83 2.80 8.63
CA THR A 46 -9.20 4.00 8.08
C THR A 46 -10.10 4.58 7.00
N VAL A 47 -10.57 5.81 7.21
CA VAL A 47 -11.37 6.57 6.25
C VAL A 47 -10.48 7.62 5.61
N TYR A 48 -10.55 7.73 4.29
CA TYR A 48 -9.86 8.77 3.53
C TYR A 48 -10.88 9.78 3.05
N ALA A 49 -10.55 11.06 3.14
CA ALA A 49 -11.42 12.12 2.65
C ALA A 49 -10.61 13.22 1.97
N GLN A 50 -11.26 13.92 1.04
CA GLN A 50 -10.79 15.15 0.47
C GLN A 50 -11.34 16.31 1.28
N LEU A 51 -10.46 17.23 1.67
CA LEU A 51 -10.81 18.48 2.31
C LEU A 51 -10.48 19.64 1.36
N VAL A 52 -11.48 20.45 1.02
CA VAL A 52 -11.33 21.66 0.21
C VAL A 52 -11.97 22.81 0.99
N GLY A 53 -11.15 23.67 1.61
CA GLY A 53 -11.65 24.66 2.56
C GLY A 53 -12.33 23.98 3.75
N ASP A 54 -13.64 24.15 3.89
CA ASP A 54 -14.47 23.58 4.96
C ASP A 54 -15.36 22.42 4.50
N GLN A 55 -15.20 21.96 3.25
CA GLN A 55 -15.96 20.83 2.70
C GLN A 55 -15.15 19.54 2.75
N VAL A 56 -15.70 18.55 3.47
CA VAL A 56 -15.15 17.19 3.56
C VAL A 56 -15.94 16.25 2.65
N THR A 57 -15.26 15.61 1.71
CA THR A 57 -15.84 14.59 0.83
C THR A 57 -15.17 13.25 1.11
N GLU A 58 -15.94 12.24 1.52
CA GLU A 58 -15.41 10.89 1.74
C GLU A 58 -14.98 10.27 0.42
N LEU A 59 -13.82 9.60 0.45
CA LEU A 59 -13.23 8.94 -0.71
C LEU A 59 -13.19 7.43 -0.50
N ASP A 60 -13.38 6.67 -1.57
CA ASP A 60 -13.22 5.22 -1.53
C ASP A 60 -11.76 4.86 -1.19
N GLY A 61 -11.58 4.32 0.02
CA GLY A 61 -10.29 3.93 0.55
C GLY A 61 -9.56 2.88 -0.28
N ARG A 62 -10.26 2.06 -1.10
CA ARG A 62 -9.60 1.12 -2.02
C ARG A 62 -8.93 1.85 -3.18
N THR A 63 -9.61 2.85 -3.71
CA THR A 63 -9.11 3.69 -4.80
C THR A 63 -7.93 4.54 -4.31
N ILE A 64 -8.04 5.16 -3.13
CA ILE A 64 -6.95 5.94 -2.53
C ILE A 64 -5.76 5.07 -2.13
N ALA A 65 -5.98 3.90 -1.52
CA ALA A 65 -4.88 2.98 -1.22
C ALA A 65 -4.19 2.45 -2.50
N GLY A 66 -4.92 2.34 -3.61
CA GLY A 66 -4.38 2.00 -4.92
C GLY A 66 -3.47 3.11 -5.48
N GLU A 67 -3.93 4.35 -5.43
CA GLU A 67 -3.17 5.51 -5.91
C GLU A 67 -2.00 5.88 -5.00
N MET A 68 -2.15 5.76 -3.68
CA MET A 68 -1.06 5.92 -2.71
C MET A 68 0.05 4.86 -2.92
N LYS A 69 -0.29 3.67 -3.42
CA LYS A 69 0.68 2.66 -3.84
C LYS A 69 1.35 2.99 -5.19
N ARG A 70 0.69 3.76 -6.07
CA ARG A 70 1.24 4.24 -7.35
C ARG A 70 2.11 5.49 -7.19
N GLY A 71 1.78 6.39 -6.26
CA GLY A 71 2.46 7.68 -6.03
C GLY A 71 3.76 7.61 -5.23
N LYS A 72 4.27 6.42 -4.88
CA LYS A 72 5.64 6.28 -4.39
C LYS A 72 6.61 6.40 -5.57
N PRO A 73 7.68 7.22 -5.50
CA PRO A 73 8.80 7.05 -6.43
C PRO A 73 9.25 5.59 -6.34
N LEU A 74 9.30 4.93 -7.50
CA LEU A 74 9.66 3.53 -7.67
C LEU A 74 11.10 3.28 -7.18
N SER A 75 11.32 3.14 -5.88
CA SER A 75 12.26 2.11 -5.43
C SER A 75 11.53 0.80 -5.61
N LYS A 76 11.62 0.26 -6.84
CA LYS A 76 10.93 -0.97 -7.29
C LYS A 76 11.01 -2.02 -6.18
N PRO A 77 9.93 -2.36 -5.46
CA PRO A 77 9.85 -3.69 -4.89
C PRO A 77 9.67 -4.58 -6.10
N LYS A 78 10.73 -5.31 -6.45
CA LYS A 78 10.75 -6.37 -7.46
C LYS A 78 9.37 -7.03 -7.48
N ARG A 79 8.63 -6.84 -8.58
CA ARG A 79 7.23 -7.28 -8.72
C ARG A 79 7.19 -8.79 -8.45
N ILE A 80 6.88 -9.19 -7.21
CA ILE A 80 6.64 -10.58 -6.90
C ILE A 80 5.25 -10.85 -7.44
N THR A 81 5.18 -11.39 -8.64
CA THR A 81 3.95 -11.99 -9.14
C THR A 81 3.67 -13.18 -8.23
N SER A 82 2.78 -13.01 -7.25
CA SER A 82 2.38 -14.09 -6.35
C SER A 82 1.67 -15.17 -7.16
N GLN A 83 2.36 -16.27 -7.42
CA GLN A 83 1.77 -17.47 -8.03
C GLN A 83 1.42 -18.47 -6.93
N LYS A 84 0.24 -19.08 -7.03
CA LYS A 84 -0.16 -20.18 -6.14
C LYS A 84 0.53 -21.45 -6.63
N VAL A 85 1.37 -22.04 -5.78
CA VAL A 85 2.02 -23.33 -6.04
C VAL A 85 1.52 -24.31 -5.00
N GLY A 86 1.03 -25.46 -5.44
CA GLY A 86 0.72 -26.57 -4.55
C GLY A 86 2.01 -27.27 -4.12
N LEU A 87 2.19 -27.45 -2.82
CA LEU A 87 3.28 -28.22 -2.23
C LEU A 87 2.64 -29.36 -1.44
N ASP A 88 3.20 -30.56 -1.52
CA ASP A 88 2.87 -31.65 -0.61
C ASP A 88 3.41 -31.35 0.80
N THR A 89 2.90 -32.09 1.79
CA THR A 89 3.22 -31.86 3.21
C THR A 89 4.72 -31.99 3.49
N GLU A 90 5.39 -32.96 2.88
CA GLU A 90 6.83 -33.19 3.10
C GLU A 90 7.66 -32.04 2.51
N SER A 91 7.34 -31.61 1.29
CA SER A 91 7.99 -30.46 0.65
C SER A 91 7.80 -29.16 1.44
N LEU A 92 6.64 -28.98 2.07
CA LEU A 92 6.36 -27.82 2.92
C LEU A 92 7.21 -27.84 4.18
N GLU A 93 7.33 -28.98 4.86
CA GLU A 93 8.17 -29.14 6.04
C GLU A 93 9.66 -28.92 5.73
N ILE A 94 10.14 -29.46 4.61
CA ILE A 94 11.52 -29.25 4.14
C ILE A 94 11.75 -27.76 3.87
N ALA A 95 10.83 -27.08 3.19
CA ALA A 95 10.94 -25.65 2.95
C ALA A 95 10.93 -24.84 4.26
N ILE A 96 10.08 -25.18 5.23
CA ILE A 96 10.07 -24.52 6.54
C ILE A 96 11.42 -24.70 7.24
N ARG A 97 11.96 -25.93 7.24
CA ARG A 97 13.24 -26.26 7.87
C ARG A 97 14.40 -25.52 7.22
N LEU A 98 14.46 -25.51 5.89
CA LEU A 98 15.50 -24.80 5.14
C LEU A 98 15.40 -23.28 5.28
N GLY A 99 14.19 -22.75 5.49
CA GLY A 99 13.93 -21.33 5.62
C GLY A 99 13.80 -20.81 7.05
N ALA A 100 14.23 -21.58 8.06
CA ALA A 100 14.14 -21.22 9.48
C ALA A 100 12.73 -20.73 9.91
N GLY A 101 11.68 -21.40 9.45
CA GLY A 101 10.28 -21.00 9.70
C GLY A 101 9.60 -20.29 8.52
N ASN A 102 10.34 -19.87 7.50
CA ASN A 102 9.81 -19.18 6.33
C ASN A 102 9.88 -20.04 5.06
N VAL A 103 8.71 -20.52 4.60
CA VAL A 103 8.58 -21.33 3.38
C VAL A 103 9.21 -20.67 2.15
N SER A 104 9.04 -19.35 1.99
CA SER A 104 9.57 -18.64 0.81
C SER A 104 11.10 -18.59 0.80
N GLU A 105 11.73 -18.44 1.96
CA GLU A 105 13.19 -18.49 2.06
C GLU A 105 13.70 -19.91 1.82
N GLY A 106 13.02 -20.92 2.37
CA GLY A 106 13.36 -22.32 2.14
C GLY A 106 13.33 -22.71 0.69
N VAL A 107 12.29 -22.29 -0.05
CA VAL A 107 12.19 -22.50 -1.50
C VAL A 107 13.36 -21.83 -2.24
N ARG A 108 13.77 -20.62 -1.85
CA ARG A 108 14.93 -19.96 -2.47
C ARG A 108 16.24 -20.70 -2.21
N VAL A 109 16.45 -21.19 -1.00
CA VAL A 109 17.62 -21.99 -0.64
C VAL A 109 17.65 -23.29 -1.44
N ALA A 110 16.53 -24.02 -1.47
CA ALA A 110 16.39 -25.25 -2.24
C ALA A 110 16.69 -25.04 -3.75
N LEU A 111 16.14 -23.98 -4.35
CA LEU A 111 16.40 -23.63 -5.75
C LEU A 111 17.86 -23.23 -6.00
N LYS A 112 18.51 -22.50 -5.09
CA LYS A 112 19.94 -22.18 -5.19
C LYS A 112 20.81 -23.42 -5.12
N MET A 113 20.51 -24.34 -4.20
CA MET A 113 21.23 -25.61 -4.08
C MET A 113 21.07 -26.48 -5.34
N ALA A 114 19.86 -26.53 -5.90
CA ALA A 114 19.61 -27.23 -7.16
C ALA A 114 20.36 -26.59 -8.34
N ALA A 115 20.44 -25.25 -8.40
CA ALA A 115 21.15 -24.53 -9.44
C ALA A 115 22.69 -24.71 -9.38
N GLN A 116 23.25 -24.97 -8.19
CA GLN A 116 24.69 -25.26 -8.01
C GLN A 116 25.06 -26.72 -8.28
N LYS A 117 24.07 -27.61 -8.39
CA LYS A 117 24.27 -29.04 -8.67
C LYS A 117 24.41 -29.34 -10.18
N LYS A 118 24.54 -28.30 -11.01
CA LYS A 118 24.65 -28.36 -12.46
C LYS A 118 26.07 -28.05 -12.89
#